data_AF-A0A6A4VI29-F1
#
_entry.id   AF-A0A6A4VI29-F1
#
_cell.length_a   1.000
_cell.length_b   1.000
_cell.length_c   1.000
_cell.angle_alpha   90.00
_cell.angle_beta   90.00
_cell.angle_gamma   90.00
#
_symmetry.space_group_name_H-M   'P 1'
#
loop_
_entity.id
_entity.type
_entity.pdbx_description
1 polymer ?
#
loop_
_entity_poly.entity_id
_entity_poly.type
_entity_poly.pdbx_seq_one_letter_code
_entity_poly.pdbx_strand_id
1 'polypeptide(L)'
;MQFHNTSVSFRKLLNERYAYISWKSNLDTVIAERYSDQRGQPLVHMSRETFSPENYGWGFRPSAPYVHKFDSLMQQLVEAGLITKWEHDTRERRASLGRDRRPASRGPDPTRFVAISVYHLQGAFMLLSAGFAAGLLALLAEVLVHRARSKAARWRWQRLAARRRAALAWRSAGPRTTSGE
;
A
#
# COMPACT_ATOMS: atom_id res chain seq x y z
N MET A 1 -11.40 -18.83 33.68
CA MET A 1 -10.93 -17.74 32.80
C MET A 1 -9.48 -17.44 33.20
N GLN A 2 -8.49 -17.86 32.41
CA GLN A 2 -7.08 -17.53 32.72
C GLN A 2 -6.79 -16.11 32.22
N PHE A 3 -6.48 -15.20 33.13
CA PHE A 3 -6.03 -13.85 32.78
C PHE A 3 -4.67 -13.94 32.08
N HIS A 4 -4.68 -13.99 30.75
CA HIS A 4 -3.45 -13.91 29.96
C HIS A 4 -2.80 -12.55 30.18
N ASN A 5 -1.48 -12.55 30.32
CA ASN A 5 -0.69 -11.34 30.44
C ASN A 5 -0.98 -10.41 29.24
N THR A 6 -1.47 -9.20 29.51
CA THR A 6 -1.89 -8.22 28.52
C THR A 6 -0.83 -7.99 27.44
N SER A 7 0.46 -8.02 27.79
CA SER A 7 1.54 -7.83 26.81
C SER A 7 1.61 -8.94 25.75
N VAL A 8 1.29 -10.18 26.13
CA VAL A 8 1.30 -11.34 25.21
C VAL A 8 0.11 -11.24 24.26
N SER A 9 -1.07 -10.92 24.78
CA SER A 9 -2.29 -10.74 23.98
C SER A 9 -2.14 -9.61 22.97
N PHE A 10 -1.57 -8.47 23.37
CA PHE A 10 -1.32 -7.36 22.44
C PHE A 10 -0.26 -7.69 21.39
N ARG A 11 0.76 -8.49 21.72
CA ARG A 11 1.74 -8.95 20.73
C ARG A 11 1.07 -9.82 19.65
N LYS A 12 0.16 -10.71 20.05
CA LYS A 12 -0.65 -11.50 19.11
C LYS A 12 -1.59 -10.61 18.31
N LEU A 13 -2.24 -9.64 18.95
CA LEU A 13 -3.14 -8.69 18.28
C LEU A 13 -2.44 -7.89 17.17
N LEU A 14 -1.17 -7.54 17.35
CA LEU A 14 -0.40 -6.79 16.34
C LEU A 14 0.16 -7.67 15.21
N ASN A 15 0.45 -8.95 15.48
CA ASN A 15 1.15 -9.82 14.53
C ASN A 15 0.24 -10.86 13.86
N GLU A 16 -0.93 -11.13 14.44
CA GLU A 16 -1.83 -12.21 14.05
C GLU A 16 -3.27 -11.70 13.92
N ARG A 17 -4.16 -12.53 13.35
CA ARG A 17 -5.60 -12.24 13.30
C ARG A 17 -6.26 -12.59 14.64
N TYR A 18 -5.97 -11.78 15.65
CA TYR A 18 -6.41 -12.03 17.03
C TYR A 18 -7.27 -10.88 17.57
N ALA A 19 -8.40 -11.23 18.20
CA ALA A 19 -9.24 -10.30 18.92
C ALA A 19 -9.01 -10.46 20.42
N TYR A 20 -8.82 -9.35 21.14
CA TYR A 20 -8.62 -9.34 22.57
C TYR A 20 -9.77 -8.59 23.24
N ILE A 21 -10.45 -9.25 24.18
CA ILE A 21 -11.56 -8.69 24.95
C ILE A 21 -11.07 -8.49 26.38
N SER A 22 -11.17 -7.26 26.87
CA SER A 22 -10.85 -6.90 28.24
C SER A 22 -11.64 -5.65 28.65
N TRP A 23 -11.44 -5.20 29.89
CA TRP A 23 -12.05 -3.98 30.43
C TRP A 23 -11.62 -2.75 29.64
N LYS A 24 -12.56 -1.88 29.29
CA LYS A 24 -12.29 -0.72 28.44
C LYS A 24 -11.29 0.24 29.09
N SER A 25 -11.46 0.51 30.38
CA SER A 25 -10.58 1.40 31.16
C SER A 25 -9.11 0.94 31.14
N ASN A 26 -8.90 -0.38 31.22
CA ASN A 26 -7.58 -1.00 31.14
C ASN A 26 -7.01 -0.91 29.73
N LEU A 27 -7.82 -1.25 28.71
CA LEU A 27 -7.41 -1.16 27.31
C LEU A 27 -7.03 0.27 26.92
N ASP A 28 -7.85 1.27 27.24
CA ASP A 28 -7.56 2.68 26.98
C ASP A 28 -6.22 3.10 27.59
N THR A 29 -5.99 2.71 28.85
CA THR A 29 -4.72 2.98 29.54
C THR A 29 -3.54 2.35 28.82
N VAL A 30 -3.61 1.04 28.56
CA VAL A 30 -2.50 0.27 27.98
C VAL A 30 -2.23 0.72 26.55
N ILE A 31 -3.27 1.06 25.78
CA ILE A 31 -3.13 1.59 24.43
C ILE A 31 -2.47 2.97 24.47
N ALA A 32 -2.94 3.88 25.32
CA ALA A 32 -2.35 5.21 25.47
C ALA A 32 -0.88 5.15 25.91
N GLU A 33 -0.55 4.27 26.86
CA GLU A 33 0.82 4.15 27.39
C GLU A 33 1.78 3.42 26.43
N ARG A 34 1.33 2.32 25.79
CA ARG A 34 2.24 1.36 25.15
C ARG A 34 1.93 1.06 23.69
N TYR A 35 0.79 1.46 23.17
CA TYR A 35 0.37 1.15 21.79
C TYR A 35 -0.20 2.36 21.06
N SER A 36 0.24 3.56 21.41
CA SER A 36 -0.05 4.79 20.67
C SER A 36 1.21 5.31 19.98
N ASP A 37 1.09 5.98 18.86
CA ASP A 37 2.22 6.57 18.13
C ASP A 37 2.76 7.84 18.84
N GLN A 38 3.86 8.41 18.36
CA GLN A 38 4.42 9.69 18.83
C GLN A 38 3.39 10.83 18.78
N ARG A 39 2.47 10.77 17.79
CA ARG A 39 1.34 11.69 17.65
C ARG A 39 0.16 11.40 18.58
N GLY A 40 0.27 10.39 19.45
CA GLY A 40 -0.79 9.96 20.36
C GLY A 40 -1.92 9.16 19.71
N GLN A 41 -1.76 8.74 18.45
CA GLN A 41 -2.77 7.96 17.73
C GLN A 41 -2.65 6.46 18.06
N PRO A 42 -3.74 5.75 18.40
CA PRO A 42 -3.68 4.34 18.76
C PRO A 42 -3.29 3.47 17.55
N LEU A 43 -2.37 2.51 17.75
CA LEU A 43 -1.93 1.54 16.73
C LEU A 43 -2.90 0.37 16.54
N VAL A 44 -3.94 0.31 17.38
CA VAL A 44 -4.94 -0.76 17.39
C VAL A 44 -6.31 -0.14 17.26
N HIS A 45 -7.20 -0.83 16.52
CA HIS A 45 -8.59 -0.41 16.42
C HIS A 45 -9.38 -0.97 17.60
N MET A 46 -10.03 -0.10 18.37
CA MET A 46 -10.95 -0.48 19.43
C MET A 46 -12.39 -0.31 18.95
N SER A 47 -13.25 -1.29 19.23
CA SER A 47 -14.68 -1.19 18.93
C SER A 47 -15.28 0.03 19.62
N ARG A 48 -16.25 0.68 18.96
CA ARG A 48 -17.01 1.79 19.55
C ARG A 48 -17.99 1.32 20.61
N GLU A 49 -18.46 0.08 20.50
CA GLU A 49 -19.46 -0.50 21.38
C GLU A 49 -18.81 -1.22 22.56
N THR A 50 -19.34 -0.99 23.75
CA THR A 50 -18.99 -1.71 24.97
C THR A 50 -20.01 -2.82 25.22
N PHE A 51 -19.55 -4.07 25.33
CA PHE A 51 -20.41 -5.23 25.55
C PHE A 51 -21.16 -5.19 26.89
N SER A 52 -20.59 -4.54 27.90
CA SER A 52 -21.20 -4.38 29.22
C SER A 52 -20.89 -2.98 29.73
N PRO A 53 -21.90 -2.21 30.19
CA PRO A 53 -21.64 -0.96 30.88
C PRO A 53 -20.88 -1.29 32.18
N GLU A 54 -19.71 -0.71 32.33
CA GLU A 54 -18.90 -0.83 33.54
C GLU A 54 -19.30 0.28 34.50
N ASN A 55 -19.87 -0.07 35.66
CA ASN A 55 -20.12 0.88 36.74
C ASN A 55 -19.18 0.53 37.90
N TYR A 56 -18.36 1.50 38.30
CA TYR A 56 -17.53 1.39 39.50
C TYR A 56 -18.30 1.95 40.68
N GLY A 57 -18.22 1.27 41.82
CA GLY A 57 -18.90 1.66 43.05
C GLY A 57 -18.02 1.41 44.27
N TRP A 58 -18.38 2.06 45.37
CA TRP A 58 -17.73 1.89 46.66
C TRP A 58 -18.54 0.92 47.51
N GLY A 59 -17.89 -0.13 48.02
CA GLY A 59 -18.51 -1.10 48.92
C GLY A 59 -18.44 -0.62 50.37
N PHE A 60 -19.59 -0.57 51.04
CA PHE A 60 -19.68 -0.25 52.48
C PHE A 60 -20.28 -1.41 53.26
N ARG A 61 -19.99 -1.46 54.57
CA ARG A 61 -20.71 -2.37 55.46
C ARG A 61 -22.20 -2.00 55.50
N PRO A 62 -23.11 -2.98 55.61
CA PRO A 62 -24.52 -2.69 55.84
C PRO A 62 -24.69 -1.72 57.01
N SER A 63 -25.59 -0.75 56.86
CA SER A 63 -25.91 0.26 57.88
C SER A 63 -24.77 1.20 58.28
N ALA A 64 -23.74 1.39 57.43
CA ALA A 64 -22.73 2.40 57.68
C ALA A 64 -23.36 3.82 57.67
N PRO A 65 -23.23 4.62 58.75
CA PRO A 65 -23.98 5.86 58.91
C PRO A 65 -23.55 7.00 57.97
N TYR A 66 -22.43 6.83 57.27
CA TYR A 66 -21.85 7.85 56.39
C TYR A 66 -22.14 7.63 54.90
N VAL A 67 -22.83 6.54 54.51
CA VAL A 67 -23.08 6.20 53.09
C VAL A 67 -23.78 7.34 52.37
N HIS A 68 -24.87 7.87 52.94
CA HIS A 68 -25.62 8.98 52.33
C HIS A 68 -24.78 10.25 52.16
N LYS A 69 -23.93 10.57 53.15
CA LYS A 69 -23.04 11.73 53.08
C LYS A 69 -21.96 11.51 52.00
N PHE A 70 -21.42 10.30 51.92
CA PHE A 70 -20.44 9.94 50.90
C PHE A 70 -21.03 10.01 49.49
N ASP A 71 -22.22 9.44 49.27
CA ASP A 71 -22.90 9.49 47.98
C ASP A 71 -23.18 10.93 47.54
N SER A 72 -23.65 11.78 48.47
CA SER A 72 -23.88 13.20 48.20
C SER A 72 -22.59 13.92 47.78
N LEU A 73 -21.46 13.64 48.44
CA LEU A 73 -20.17 14.23 48.09
C LEU A 73 -19.65 13.70 46.75
N MET A 74 -19.80 12.40 46.48
CA MET A 74 -19.41 11.80 45.21
C MET A 74 -20.22 12.39 44.05
N GLN A 75 -21.52 12.59 44.25
CA GLN A 75 -22.37 13.25 43.27
C GLN A 75 -21.91 14.68 43.00
N GLN A 76 -21.60 15.46 44.05
CA GLN A 76 -21.05 16.81 43.89
C GLN A 76 -19.72 16.81 43.11
N LEU A 77 -18.83 15.82 43.33
CA LEU A 77 -17.58 15.70 42.58
C LEU A 77 -17.82 15.40 41.08
N VAL A 78 -18.83 14.56 40.78
CA VAL A 78 -19.22 14.25 39.39
C VAL A 78 -19.84 15.47 38.72
N GLU A 79 -20.79 16.14 39.39
CA GLU A 79 -21.45 17.35 38.88
C GLU A 79 -20.47 18.51 38.68
N ALA A 80 -19.47 18.64 39.55
CA ALA A 80 -18.37 19.60 39.39
C ALA A 80 -17.39 19.23 38.26
N GLY A 81 -17.51 18.05 37.64
CA GLY A 81 -16.62 17.56 36.58
C GLY A 81 -15.22 17.17 37.05
N LEU A 82 -14.99 17.08 38.37
CA LEU A 82 -13.67 16.77 38.94
C LEU A 82 -13.22 15.36 38.57
N ILE A 83 -14.14 14.39 38.57
CA ILE A 83 -13.85 13.02 38.17
C ILE A 83 -13.41 12.95 36.70
N THR A 84 -14.13 13.61 35.79
CA THR A 84 -13.80 13.66 34.36
C THR A 84 -12.45 14.33 34.14
N LYS A 85 -12.16 15.42 34.85
CA LYS A 85 -10.86 16.09 34.80
C LYS A 85 -9.74 15.16 35.26
N TRP A 86 -9.87 14.49 36.41
CA TRP A 86 -8.84 13.59 36.90
C TRP A 86 -8.61 12.39 35.99
N GLU A 87 -9.67 11.85 35.39
CA GLU A 87 -9.56 10.78 34.40
C GLU A 87 -8.77 11.23 33.16
N HIS A 88 -9.07 12.43 32.65
CA HIS A 88 -8.34 13.06 31.54
C HIS A 88 -6.87 13.30 31.90
N ASP A 89 -6.59 13.99 33.01
CA ASP A 89 -5.24 14.31 33.47
C ASP A 89 -4.41 13.03 33.69
N THR A 90 -5.04 11.98 34.25
CA THR A 90 -4.37 10.69 34.46
C THR A 90 -4.05 10.00 33.14
N ARG A 91 -4.97 10.02 32.17
CA ARG A 91 -4.74 9.47 30.82
C ARG A 91 -3.62 10.21 30.11
N GLU A 92 -3.65 11.54 30.09
CA GLU A 92 -2.61 12.35 29.45
C GLU A 92 -1.24 12.12 30.07
N ARG A 93 -1.17 12.09 31.41
CA ARG A 93 0.07 11.83 32.14
C ARG A 93 0.63 10.43 31.83
N ARG A 94 -0.22 9.41 31.69
CA ARG A 94 0.23 8.08 31.29
C ARG A 94 0.69 8.04 29.83
N ALA A 95 -0.01 8.74 28.94
CA ALA A 95 0.37 8.85 27.53
C ALA A 95 1.71 9.61 27.36
N SER A 96 2.00 10.62 28.16
CA SER A 96 3.30 11.32 28.13
C SER A 96 4.43 10.40 28.64
N LEU A 97 4.23 9.73 29.77
CA LEU A 97 5.21 8.78 30.32
C LEU A 97 5.52 7.62 29.35
N GLY A 98 4.51 7.15 28.61
CA GLY A 98 4.66 6.15 27.57
C GLY A 98 5.52 6.63 26.39
N ARG A 99 5.38 7.91 26.00
CA ARG A 99 6.18 8.54 24.94
C ARG A 99 7.64 8.69 25.37
N ASP A 100 7.89 9.17 26.58
CA ASP A 100 9.26 9.42 27.08
C ASP A 100 10.07 8.13 27.25
N ARG A 101 9.40 7.00 27.54
CA ARG A 101 10.05 5.69 27.74
C ARG A 101 10.40 4.96 26.45
N ARG A 102 9.95 5.44 25.28
CA ARG A 102 10.24 4.79 24.01
C ARG A 102 11.54 5.36 23.42
N PRO A 103 12.59 4.55 23.24
CA PRO A 103 13.72 4.99 22.42
C PRO A 103 13.20 5.33 21.03
N ALA A 104 13.70 6.42 20.44
CA ALA A 104 13.24 7.02 19.18
C ALA A 104 13.28 6.10 17.94
N SER A 105 13.58 4.80 18.10
CA SER A 105 14.02 3.91 17.03
C SER A 105 13.02 2.82 16.62
N ARG A 106 11.83 2.65 17.22
CA ARG A 106 10.92 1.54 16.85
C ARG A 106 9.42 1.86 17.03
N GLY A 107 8.92 2.87 16.32
CA GLY A 107 7.48 3.00 16.06
C GLY A 107 7.17 2.55 14.63
N PRO A 108 6.23 1.63 14.40
CA PRO A 108 5.66 1.44 13.06
C PRO A 108 4.91 2.72 12.72
N ASP A 109 5.37 3.43 11.70
CA ASP A 109 4.78 4.67 11.20
C ASP A 109 3.29 4.46 10.84
N PRO A 110 2.33 5.03 11.58
CA PRO A 110 0.90 4.88 11.31
C PRO A 110 0.44 5.73 10.12
N THR A 111 1.32 6.57 9.57
CA THR A 111 1.18 7.15 8.23
C THR A 111 1.93 6.34 7.19
N ARG A 112 1.96 5.02 7.33
CA ARG A 112 2.12 4.13 6.17
C ARG A 112 0.93 4.36 5.23
N PHE A 113 1.02 5.43 4.42
CA PHE A 113 0.89 5.26 2.99
C PHE A 113 1.49 3.89 2.70
N VAL A 114 0.67 2.94 2.27
CA VAL A 114 1.20 1.69 1.72
C VAL A 114 2.05 2.15 0.55
N ALA A 115 3.33 2.39 0.83
CA ALA A 115 4.30 2.82 -0.16
C ALA A 115 4.14 1.79 -1.25
N ILE A 116 3.65 2.21 -2.40
CA ILE A 116 3.33 1.33 -3.51
C ILE A 116 4.65 0.65 -3.83
N SER A 117 4.79 -0.56 -3.29
CA SER A 117 6.00 -1.33 -3.42
C SER A 117 6.14 -1.70 -4.88
N VAL A 118 7.38 -1.86 -5.33
CA VAL A 118 7.72 -2.24 -6.70
C VAL A 118 6.94 -3.50 -7.14
N TYR A 119 6.60 -4.39 -6.19
CA TYR A 119 5.74 -5.55 -6.43
C TYR A 119 4.36 -5.20 -7.02
N HIS A 120 3.73 -4.11 -6.60
CA HIS A 120 2.43 -3.68 -7.14
C HIS A 120 2.55 -3.11 -8.55
N LEU A 121 3.71 -2.55 -8.92
CA LEU A 121 3.98 -2.04 -10.27
C LEU A 121 4.53 -3.10 -11.22
N GLN A 122 4.86 -4.30 -10.73
CA GLN A 122 5.48 -5.36 -11.53
C GLN A 122 4.62 -5.75 -12.75
N GLY A 123 3.30 -5.79 -12.59
CA GLY A 123 2.38 -6.07 -13.70
C GLY A 123 2.44 -5.00 -14.79
N ALA A 124 2.51 -3.72 -14.42
CA ALA A 124 2.62 -2.62 -15.37
C ALA A 124 3.95 -2.67 -16.14
N PHE A 125 5.06 -2.98 -15.46
CA PHE A 125 6.36 -3.14 -16.11
C PHE A 125 6.42 -4.36 -17.05
N MET A 126 5.77 -5.48 -16.70
CA MET A 126 5.67 -6.64 -17.57
C MET A 126 4.89 -6.31 -18.84
N LEU A 127 3.76 -5.60 -18.72
CA LEU A 127 2.96 -5.19 -19.87
C LEU A 127 3.72 -4.21 -20.78
N LEU A 128 4.41 -3.22 -20.19
CA LEU A 128 5.25 -2.28 -20.94
C LEU A 128 6.39 -2.99 -21.68
N SER A 129 7.06 -3.94 -21.02
CA SER A 129 8.14 -4.73 -21.61
C SER A 129 7.65 -5.59 -22.76
N ALA A 130 6.47 -6.22 -22.61
CA ALA A 130 5.84 -6.98 -23.68
C ALA A 130 5.48 -6.09 -24.89
N GLY A 131 5.00 -4.88 -24.64
CA GLY A 131 4.72 -3.89 -25.69
C GLY A 131 5.98 -3.50 -26.48
N PHE A 132 7.08 -3.20 -25.79
CA PHE A 132 8.35 -2.91 -26.44
C PHE A 132 8.90 -4.10 -27.25
N ALA A 133 8.80 -5.31 -26.71
CA ALA A 133 9.21 -6.51 -27.43
C ALA A 133 8.39 -6.74 -28.71
N ALA A 134 7.06 -6.58 -28.64
CA ALA A 134 6.19 -6.69 -29.81
C ALA A 134 6.51 -5.63 -30.87
N GLY A 135 6.73 -4.37 -30.46
CA GLY A 135 7.11 -3.29 -31.36
C GLY A 135 8.46 -3.53 -32.05
N LEU A 136 9.45 -4.02 -31.29
CA LEU A 136 10.76 -4.39 -31.85
C LEU A 136 10.64 -5.52 -32.88
N LEU A 137 9.84 -6.54 -32.61
CA LEU A 137 9.59 -7.64 -33.54
C LEU A 137 8.89 -7.16 -34.83
N ALA A 138 7.89 -6.29 -34.70
CA ALA A 138 7.22 -5.70 -35.86
C ALA A 138 8.20 -4.88 -36.74
N LEU A 139 9.05 -4.06 -36.12
CA LEU A 139 10.05 -3.27 -36.83
C LEU A 139 11.11 -4.16 -37.52
N LEU A 140 11.58 -5.21 -36.86
CA LEU A 140 12.48 -6.18 -37.48
C LEU A 140 11.84 -6.87 -38.69
N ALA A 141 10.58 -7.28 -38.57
CA ALA A 141 9.84 -7.87 -39.68
C ALA A 141 9.70 -6.89 -40.86
N GLU A 142 9.38 -5.63 -40.59
CA GLU A 142 9.29 -4.59 -41.62
C GLU A 142 10.64 -4.36 -42.33
N VAL A 143 11.73 -4.24 -41.57
CA VAL A 143 13.08 -4.07 -42.13
C VAL A 143 13.46 -5.27 -43.02
N LEU A 144 13.13 -6.49 -42.61
CA LEU A 144 13.38 -7.70 -43.41
C LEU A 144 12.56 -7.70 -44.70
N VAL A 145 11.27 -7.38 -44.64
CA VAL A 145 10.39 -7.27 -45.82
C VAL A 145 10.86 -6.16 -46.75
N HIS A 146 11.24 -5.00 -46.21
CA HIS A 146 11.75 -3.87 -46.99
C HIS A 146 13.06 -4.24 -47.69
N ARG A 147 14.01 -4.88 -46.99
CA ARG A 147 15.26 -5.36 -47.60
C ARG A 147 15.01 -6.38 -48.70
N ALA A 148 14.08 -7.32 -48.51
CA ALA A 148 13.72 -8.31 -49.52
C ALA A 148 13.12 -7.66 -50.77
N ARG A 149 12.17 -6.72 -50.60
CA ARG A 149 11.56 -5.96 -51.70
C ARG A 149 12.57 -5.10 -52.45
N SER A 150 13.46 -4.41 -51.73
CA SER A 150 14.51 -3.56 -52.32
C SER A 150 15.56 -4.37 -53.09
N LYS A 151 15.87 -5.60 -52.68
CA LYS A 151 16.66 -6.53 -53.50
C LYS A 151 15.89 -6.93 -54.76
N ALA A 152 14.64 -7.38 -54.64
CA ALA A 152 13.82 -7.80 -55.79
C ALA A 152 13.60 -6.68 -56.82
N ALA A 153 13.38 -5.44 -56.37
CA ALA A 153 13.26 -4.26 -57.23
C ALA A 153 14.56 -4.00 -58.01
N ARG A 154 15.73 -4.07 -57.36
CA ARG A 154 17.04 -3.92 -58.02
C ARG A 154 17.27 -5.00 -59.09
N TRP A 155 16.95 -6.26 -58.79
CA TRP A 155 17.02 -7.35 -59.77
C TRP A 155 16.09 -7.13 -60.97
N ARG A 156 14.87 -6.63 -60.75
CA ARG A 156 13.92 -6.28 -61.84
C ARG A 156 14.43 -5.14 -62.72
N TRP A 157 14.96 -4.07 -62.12
CA TRP A 157 15.56 -2.95 -62.85
C TRP A 157 16.76 -3.38 -63.69
N GLN A 158 17.65 -4.22 -63.16
CA GLN A 158 18.79 -4.77 -63.91
C GLN A 158 18.32 -5.59 -65.13
N ARG A 159 17.28 -6.43 -64.99
CA ARG A 159 16.73 -7.20 -66.12
C ARG A 159 16.09 -6.30 -67.17
N LEU A 160 15.32 -5.27 -66.76
CA LEU A 160 14.70 -4.33 -67.69
C LEU A 160 15.75 -3.49 -68.43
N ALA A 161 16.80 -3.04 -67.73
CA ALA A 161 17.92 -2.33 -68.34
C ALA A 161 18.68 -3.21 -69.35
N ALA A 162 18.92 -4.48 -69.03
CA ALA A 162 19.54 -5.44 -69.94
C ALA A 162 18.69 -5.66 -71.21
N ARG A 163 17.36 -5.81 -71.07
CA ARG A 163 16.45 -5.96 -72.22
C ARG A 163 16.42 -4.71 -73.10
N ARG A 164 16.41 -3.51 -72.50
CA ARG A 164 16.47 -2.24 -73.26
C ARG A 164 17.78 -2.10 -74.04
N ARG A 165 18.92 -2.45 -73.45
CA ARG A 165 20.22 -2.45 -74.15
C ARG A 165 20.25 -3.44 -75.31
N ALA A 166 19.74 -4.66 -75.11
CA ALA A 166 19.63 -5.66 -76.17
C ALA A 166 18.72 -5.18 -77.33
N ALA A 167 17.58 -4.57 -77.01
CA ALA A 167 16.67 -4.01 -78.01
C ALA A 167 17.30 -2.85 -78.80
N LEU A 168 18.05 -1.96 -78.14
CA LEU A 168 18.78 -0.88 -78.80
C LEU A 168 19.91 -1.41 -79.69
N ALA A 169 20.67 -2.40 -79.22
CA ALA A 169 21.73 -3.04 -80.00
C ALA A 169 21.19 -3.74 -81.26
N TRP A 170 20.02 -4.40 -81.14
CA TRP A 170 19.34 -5.00 -82.29
C TRP A 170 18.87 -3.95 -83.29
N ARG A 171 18.37 -2.80 -82.82
CA ARG A 171 17.96 -1.68 -83.69
C ARG A 171 19.13 -1.02 -84.42
N SER A 172 20.31 -0.94 -83.80
CA SER A 172 21.54 -0.42 -84.43
C SER A 172 22.18 -1.41 -85.40
N ALA A 173 21.94 -2.71 -85.23
CA ALA A 173 22.39 -3.76 -86.15
C ALA A 173 21.48 -3.89 -87.38
N GLY A 174 21.00 -2.74 -87.91
CA GLY A 174 19.98 -2.64 -88.95
C GLY A 174 20.16 -3.66 -90.08
N PRO A 175 19.06 -4.09 -90.71
CA PRO A 175 19.06 -5.21 -91.64
C PRO A 175 20.18 -5.00 -92.65
N ARG A 176 21.19 -5.87 -92.60
CA ARG A 176 22.20 -5.94 -93.66
C ARG A 176 21.43 -6.28 -94.91
N THR A 177 21.08 -5.26 -95.69
CA THR A 177 20.56 -5.41 -97.02
C THR A 177 21.71 -6.04 -97.80
N THR A 178 21.65 -7.36 -97.92
CA THR A 178 22.44 -8.10 -98.90
C THR A 178 21.90 -7.72 -100.28
N SER A 179 22.34 -6.57 -100.77
CA SER A 179 22.11 -6.12 -102.14
C SER A 179 23.38 -6.33 -102.94
N GLY A 180 23.26 -7.11 -104.01
CA GLY A 180 24.26 -7.29 -105.07
C GLY A 180 25.26 -8.41 -104.78
N GLU A 181 25.55 -9.32 -105.71
CA GLU A 181 25.16 -9.54 -107.11
C GLU A 181 25.33 -11.03 -107.41
#